data_AF-A0A7X0A3I3-F1
#
_entry.id   AF-A0A7X0A3I3-F1
#
_cell.length_a   1.000
_cell.length_b   1.000
_cell.length_c   1.000
_cell.angle_alpha   90.00
_cell.angle_beta   90.00
_cell.angle_gamma   90.00
#
_symmetry.space_group_name_H-M   'P 1'
#
loop_
_entity.id
_entity.type
_entity.pdbx_description
1 polymer ?
#
loop_
_entity_poly.entity_id
_entity_poly.type
_entity_poly.pdbx_seq_one_letter_code
_entity_poly.pdbx_strand_id
1 'polypeptide(L)' 'MKKILGLAVTFAGILAVAYGFIFTPKHTFNPADSVSGLDASAALVFSGLIVFGIGLVIYMGTLPYAGEKKAEA' A
#
# COMPACT_ATOMS: atom_id res chain seq x y z
N MET A 1 9.13 10.70 14.60
CA MET A 1 8.36 9.43 14.73
C MET A 1 7.35 9.22 13.61
N LYS A 2 6.43 10.16 13.33
CA LYS A 2 5.41 10.02 12.27
C LYS A 2 5.97 9.71 10.86
N LYS A 3 7.12 10.31 10.50
CA LYS A 3 7.82 10.05 9.23
C LYS A 3 8.24 8.59 9.08
N ILE A 4 8.82 8.01 10.14
CA ILE A 4 9.25 6.60 10.17
C ILE A 4 8.04 5.68 10.13
N LEU A 5 6.97 6.03 10.85
CA LEU A 5 5.70 5.30 10.82
C LEU A 5 5.08 5.27 9.41
N GLY A 6 4.99 6.42 8.75
CA GLY A 6 4.47 6.50 7.37
C GLY A 6 5.29 5.66 6.40
N LEU A 7 6.63 5.71 6.48
CA LEU A 7 7.52 4.86 5.70
C LEU A 7 7.31 3.37 5.98
N ALA A 8 7.20 2.98 7.25
CA ALA A 8 7.00 1.57 7.64
C ALA A 8 5.66 1.03 7.13
N VAL A 9 4.57 1.80 7.26
CA VAL A 9 3.24 1.42 6.76
C VAL A 9 3.24 1.34 5.23
N THR A 10 3.88 2.29 4.55
CA THR A 10 4.05 2.27 3.09
C THR A 10 4.78 1.00 2.65
N PHE A 11 5.87 0.66 3.34
CA PHE A 11 6.68 -0.52 3.05
C PHE A 11 5.90 -1.82 3.29
N ALA A 12 5.14 -1.91 4.38
CA ALA A 12 4.26 -3.06 4.66
C ALA A 12 3.19 -3.26 3.56
N GLY A 13 2.61 -2.17 3.06
CA GLY A 13 1.68 -2.21 1.93
C GLY A 13 2.34 -2.76 0.65
N ILE A 14 3.55 -2.30 0.33
CA ILE A 14 4.33 -2.82 -0.83
C ILE A 14 4.58 -4.32 -0.67
N LEU A 15 5.01 -4.77 0.51
CA LEU A 15 5.26 -6.19 0.76
C LEU A 15 4.00 -7.05 0.61
N ALA A 16 2.85 -6.57 1.11
CA ALA A 16 1.58 -7.28 0.96
C ALA A 16 1.16 -7.41 -0.51
N VAL A 17 1.33 -6.34 -1.29
CA VAL A 17 1.06 -6.36 -2.74
C VAL A 17 2.03 -7.29 -3.47
N ALA A 18 3.33 -7.18 -3.20
CA ALA A 18 4.35 -8.02 -3.84
C ALA A 18 4.15 -9.50 -3.52
N TYR A 19 3.89 -9.84 -2.26
CA TYR A 19 3.52 -11.19 -1.83
C TYR A 19 2.31 -11.70 -2.61
N GLY A 20 1.28 -10.87 -2.68
CA GLY A 20 0.09 -11.11 -3.49
C GLY A 20 0.39 -11.49 -4.93
N PHE A 21 1.15 -10.67 -5.66
CA PHE A 21 1.47 -10.93 -7.07
C PHE A 21 2.40 -12.13 -7.30
N ILE A 22 3.28 -12.45 -6.34
CA ILE A 22 4.21 -13.59 -6.47
C ILE A 22 3.50 -14.92 -6.22
N PHE A 23 2.66 -14.98 -5.19
CA PHE A 23 2.07 -16.24 -4.71
C PHE A 23 0.64 -16.48 -5.19
N THR A 24 0.00 -15.50 -5.84
CA THR A 24 -1.39 -15.61 -6.31
C THR A 24 -1.45 -15.84 -7.82
N PRO A 25 -2.16 -16.88 -8.29
CA PRO A 25 -2.37 -17.09 -9.71
C PRO A 25 -3.11 -15.93 -10.39
N LYS A 26 -2.86 -15.72 -11.69
CA LYS A 26 -3.40 -14.55 -12.42
C LYS A 26 -4.93 -14.58 -12.57
N HIS A 27 -5.53 -15.75 -12.75
CA HIS A 27 -6.98 -15.91 -12.90
C HIS A 27 -7.74 -15.57 -11.60
N THR A 28 -7.07 -15.65 -10.46
CA THR A 28 -7.64 -15.39 -9.14
C THR A 28 -7.93 -13.90 -8.89
N PHE A 29 -7.29 -13.02 -9.66
CA PHE A 29 -7.57 -11.59 -9.68
C PHE A 29 -8.74 -11.21 -10.60
N ASN A 30 -9.22 -12.14 -11.43
CA ASN A 30 -10.34 -11.90 -12.32
C ASN A 30 -11.65 -12.26 -11.60
N PRO A 31 -12.48 -11.29 -11.21
CA PRO A 31 -13.75 -11.57 -10.54
C PRO A 31 -14.73 -12.33 -11.45
N ALA A 32 -14.55 -12.33 -12.77
CA ALA A 32 -15.40 -13.06 -13.71
C ALA A 32 -15.08 -14.56 -13.83
N ASP A 33 -13.84 -14.97 -13.51
CA ASP A 33 -13.39 -16.38 -13.57
C ASP A 33 -13.48 -17.10 -12.21
N SER A 34 -13.77 -16.37 -11.13
CA SER A 34 -13.84 -16.99 -9.81
C SER A 34 -15.22 -17.59 -9.55
N VAL A 35 -15.26 -18.91 -9.47
CA VAL A 35 -16.47 -19.70 -9.13
C VAL A 35 -16.97 -19.39 -7.71
N SER A 36 -16.13 -18.80 -6.84
CA SER A 36 -16.42 -18.50 -5.43
C SER A 36 -16.31 -17.01 -5.04
N GLY A 37 -16.16 -16.10 -6.00
CA GLY A 37 -15.93 -14.67 -5.73
C GLY A 37 -14.46 -14.33 -5.47
N LEU A 38 -14.18 -13.08 -5.09
CA LEU A 38 -12.81 -12.56 -4.94
C LEU A 38 -12.03 -13.41 -3.91
N ASP A 39 -11.03 -14.19 -4.36
CA ASP A 39 -10.29 -15.08 -3.46
C ASP A 39 -9.53 -14.28 -2.40
N ALA A 40 -9.32 -14.92 -1.24
CA ALA A 40 -8.65 -14.32 -0.08
C ALA A 40 -7.28 -13.71 -0.43
N SER A 41 -6.60 -14.28 -1.43
CA SER A 41 -5.34 -13.82 -1.97
C SER A 41 -5.47 -12.48 -2.73
N ALA A 42 -6.50 -12.33 -3.56
CA ALA A 42 -6.80 -11.07 -4.24
C ALA A 42 -7.24 -9.99 -3.23
N ALA A 43 -8.00 -10.35 -2.19
CA ALA A 43 -8.35 -9.44 -1.10
C ALA A 43 -7.11 -8.92 -0.34
N LEU A 44 -6.09 -9.76 -0.15
CA LEU A 44 -4.80 -9.37 0.43
C LEU A 44 -4.06 -8.33 -0.43
N VAL A 45 -4.15 -8.43 -1.76
CA VAL A 45 -3.52 -7.48 -2.68
C VAL A 45 -4.23 -6.13 -2.65
N PHE A 46 -5.56 -6.13 -2.70
CA PHE A 46 -6.35 -4.89 -2.64
C PHE A 46 -6.21 -4.19 -1.29
N SER A 47 -6.21 -4.93 -0.19
CA SER A 47 -5.94 -4.37 1.14
C SER A 47 -4.50 -3.87 1.28
N GLY A 48 -3.52 -4.56 0.70
CA GLY A 48 -2.13 -4.10 0.60
C GLY A 48 -1.99 -2.75 -0.11
N LEU A 49 -2.73 -2.56 -1.22
CA LEU A 49 -2.78 -1.27 -1.94
C LEU A 49 -3.36 -0.14 -1.09
N ILE A 50 -4.41 -0.43 -0.31
CA ILE A 50 -5.01 0.55 0.62
C ILE A 50 -4.00 0.93 1.70
N VAL A 51 -3.35 -0.05 2.33
CA VAL A 51 -2.34 0.17 3.37
C VAL A 51 -1.17 0.99 2.82
N PHE A 52 -0.72 0.69 1.60
CA PHE A 52 0.30 1.47 0.90
C PHE A 52 -0.13 2.94 0.75
N GLY A 53 -1.35 3.19 0.26
CA GLY A 53 -1.88 4.55 0.08
C GLY A 53 -1.96 5.33 1.40
N ILE A 54 -2.44 4.69 2.47
CA ILE A 54 -2.50 5.31 3.81
C ILE A 54 -1.10 5.68 4.31
N GLY A 55 -0.13 4.76 4.20
CA GLY A 55 1.25 5.02 4.59
C GLY A 55 1.85 6.20 3.84
N LEU A 56 1.57 6.29 2.54
CA LEU A 56 2.08 7.34 1.67
C LEU A 56 1.49 8.71 2.03
N VAL A 57 0.19 8.78 2.31
CA VAL A 57 -0.47 10.01 2.81
C VAL A 57 0.13 10.46 4.14
N ILE A 58 0.33 9.53 5.08
CA ILE A 58 0.97 9.83 6.37
C ILE A 58 2.39 10.38 6.15
N TYR A 59 3.17 9.74 5.28
CA TYR A 59 4.53 10.17 4.98
C TYR A 59 4.57 11.55 4.32
N MET A 60 3.75 11.78 3.30
CA MET A 60 3.66 13.06 2.60
C MET A 60 3.23 14.19 3.54
N GLY A 61 2.30 13.93 4.46
CA GLY A 61 1.92 14.89 5.49
C GLY A 61 3.03 15.23 6.50
N THR A 62 4.17 14.54 6.46
CA THR A 62 5.37 14.90 7.25
C THR A 62 6.44 15.64 6.47
N LEU A 63 6.26 15.80 5.15
CA LEU A 63 7.18 16.54 4.31
C LEU A 63 6.77 18.02 4.26
N PRO A 64 7.73 18.95 4.16
CA PRO A 64 7.41 20.36 3.92
C PRO A 64 6.73 20.50 2.56
N TYR A 65 5.76 21.41 2.46
CA TYR A 65 5.10 21.67 1.19
C TYR A 65 6.11 22.26 0.20
N ALA A 66 5.95 21.92 -1.09
CA ALA A 66 6.82 22.45 -2.12
C ALA A 66 6.71 23.99 -2.15
N GLY A 67 7.81 24.67 -1.83
CA GLY A 67 7.88 26.13 -1.77
C GLY A 67 7.97 26.72 -0.36
N GLU A 68 7.77 25.93 0.70
CA GLU A 68 8.09 26.37 2.06
C GLU A 68 9.61 26.31 2.26
N LYS A 69 10.26 27.46 2.46
CA LYS A 69 11.63 27.49 2.98
C LYS A 69 11.62 26.71 4.29
N LYS A 70 12.49 25.72 4.41
CA LYS A 70 12.78 25.10 5.70
C LYS A 70 13.12 26.25 6.65
N ALA A 71 12.25 26.52 7.61
CA ALA A 71 12.66 27.30 8.77
C ALA A 71 13.74 26.46 9.43
N GLU A 72 15.00 26.88 9.25
CA GLU A 72 16.14 26.34 9.97
C GLU A 72 15.80 26.44 11.46
N ALA A 73 15.75 25.28 12.11
CA ALA A 73 15.70 25.13 13.55
C ALA A 73 17.09 24.73 14.04
#